data_AF-A0A8X7TAW5-F1
#
_entry.id   AF-A0A8X7TAW5-F1
#
_cell.length_a   1.000
_cell.length_b   1.000
_cell.length_c   1.000
_cell.angle_alpha   90.00
_cell.angle_beta   90.00
_cell.angle_gamma   90.00
#
_symmetry.space_group_name_H-M   'P 1'
#
loop_
_entity.id
_entity.type
_entity.pdbx_description
1 polymer ?
#
loop_
_entity_poly.entity_id
_entity_poly.type
_entity_poly.pdbx_seq_one_letter_code
_entity_poly.pdbx_strand_id
1 'polypeptide(L)'
;MFPKRVLTARVFAKRLPIQSQSLQRMQSTSSHNHDMGEYESKIYNILQEEFDPVNLQVQDVSGGCGSMFAILVESSKFKGLPMIKQHRLVNDLLKDEIKKWHGLQLKTKSA
;
A
#
# COMPACT_ATOMS: atom_id res chain seq x y z
N MET A 1 47.24 -30.13 8.52
CA MET A 1 46.11 -29.68 9.34
C MET A 1 44.83 -30.26 8.72
N PHE A 2 43.97 -30.87 9.54
CA PHE A 2 43.18 -32.07 9.23
C PHE A 2 42.07 -31.95 8.15
N PRO A 3 41.80 -33.05 7.41
CA PRO A 3 40.83 -33.13 6.32
C PRO A 3 39.38 -33.42 6.79
N LYS A 4 38.46 -33.16 5.85
CA LYS A 4 37.02 -33.45 5.87
C LYS A 4 36.68 -34.86 6.40
N ARG A 5 35.67 -34.95 7.26
CA ARG A 5 34.96 -36.20 7.56
C ARG A 5 33.44 -35.99 7.46
N VAL A 6 32.88 -36.66 6.47
CA VAL A 6 31.48 -37.08 6.39
C VAL A 6 31.35 -38.35 7.23
N LEU A 7 30.34 -38.43 8.09
CA LEU A 7 29.79 -39.66 8.67
C LEU A 7 28.30 -39.70 8.26
N THR A 8 27.80 -40.68 7.49
CA THR A 8 27.30 -42.02 7.89
C THR A 8 26.35 -41.95 9.10
N ALA A 9 25.14 -42.49 9.15
CA ALA A 9 24.38 -43.42 8.31
C ALA A 9 22.87 -43.33 8.66
N ARG A 10 22.03 -43.86 7.76
CA ARG A 10 20.57 -44.05 7.91
C ARG A 10 20.22 -45.00 9.06
N VAL A 11 19.18 -44.69 9.86
CA VAL A 11 18.17 -45.67 10.31
C VAL A 11 16.80 -44.99 10.46
N PHE A 12 15.77 -45.66 9.93
CA PHE A 12 14.35 -45.34 9.96
C PHE A 12 13.79 -45.25 11.39
N ALA A 13 13.11 -44.15 11.72
CA ALA A 13 12.20 -44.09 12.86
C ALA A 13 10.79 -43.69 12.38
N LYS A 14 9.94 -44.73 12.34
CA LYS A 14 8.47 -44.80 12.34
C LYS A 14 7.74 -43.44 12.31
N ARG A 15 7.06 -43.19 11.19
CA ARG A 15 6.07 -42.11 11.02
C ARG A 15 4.97 -42.25 12.07
N LEU A 16 4.87 -41.29 12.97
CA LEU A 16 3.64 -41.01 13.70
C LEU A 16 2.81 -40.07 12.80
N PRO A 17 1.50 -40.30 12.61
CA PRO A 17 0.66 -39.31 11.95
C PRO A 17 0.56 -38.09 12.87
N ILE A 18 1.27 -37.01 12.53
CA ILE A 18 1.04 -35.72 13.16
C ILE A 18 -0.32 -35.26 12.65
N GLN A 19 -1.29 -35.41 13.54
CA GLN A 19 -2.66 -34.94 13.43
C GLN A 19 -2.66 -33.54 12.83
N SER A 20 -3.34 -33.38 11.71
CA SER A 20 -3.56 -32.10 11.05
C SER A 20 -4.34 -31.17 11.98
N GLN A 21 -3.64 -30.41 12.82
CA GLN A 21 -4.23 -29.22 13.39
C GLN A 21 -4.02 -28.11 12.39
N SER A 22 -5.07 -27.91 11.59
CA SER A 22 -5.27 -26.73 10.81
C SER A 22 -5.12 -25.50 11.70
N LEU A 23 -3.95 -24.87 11.68
CA LEU A 23 -3.90 -23.43 11.89
C LEU A 23 -4.37 -22.81 10.57
N GLN A 24 -5.69 -22.90 10.35
CA GLN A 24 -6.38 -21.94 9.52
C GLN A 24 -6.07 -20.59 10.15
N ARG A 25 -5.12 -19.88 9.55
CA ARG A 25 -5.00 -18.45 9.74
C ARG A 25 -6.30 -17.88 9.18
N MET A 26 -7.31 -17.82 10.04
CA MET A 26 -8.53 -17.06 9.83
C MET A 26 -8.13 -15.59 9.86
N GLN A 27 -7.55 -15.13 8.75
CA GLN A 27 -7.65 -13.72 8.43
C GLN A 27 -9.04 -13.56 7.84
N SER A 28 -9.94 -13.12 8.72
CA SER A 28 -11.23 -12.57 8.38
C SER A 28 -11.08 -11.72 7.13
N THR A 29 -11.56 -12.21 5.99
CA THR A 29 -11.88 -11.32 4.88
C THR A 29 -13.12 -10.57 5.33
N SER A 30 -12.92 -9.51 6.11
CA SER A 30 -13.98 -8.54 6.33
C SER A 30 -14.38 -8.06 4.94
N SER A 31 -15.62 -8.38 4.56
CA SER A 31 -16.28 -7.76 3.41
C SER A 31 -16.10 -6.26 3.58
N HIS A 32 -15.17 -5.68 2.82
CA HIS A 32 -14.94 -4.24 2.83
C HIS A 32 -16.12 -3.63 2.10
N ASN A 33 -17.16 -3.28 2.86
CA ASN A 33 -17.99 -2.15 2.47
C ASN A 33 -17.01 -0.97 2.35
N HIS A 34 -16.90 -0.43 1.14
CA HIS A 34 -15.99 0.65 0.77
C HIS A 34 -16.52 1.96 1.37
N ASP A 35 -16.57 2.04 2.70
CA ASP A 35 -16.73 3.32 3.38
C ASP A 35 -15.39 4.03 3.30
N MET A 36 -15.34 5.07 2.46
CA MET A 36 -14.21 5.99 2.44
C MET A 36 -14.01 6.51 3.86
N GLY A 37 -12.86 6.22 4.46
CA GLY A 37 -12.54 6.66 5.80
C GLY A 37 -12.57 8.19 5.91
N GLU A 38 -12.81 8.69 7.12
CA GLU A 38 -12.85 10.13 7.41
C GLU A 38 -11.58 10.84 6.89
N TYR A 39 -10.43 10.18 7.03
CA TYR A 39 -9.16 10.70 6.58
C TYR A 39 -8.98 10.66 5.05
N GLU A 40 -9.43 9.60 4.37
CA GLU A 40 -9.42 9.54 2.90
C GLU A 40 -10.29 10.65 2.31
N SER A 41 -11.46 10.88 2.89
CA SER A 41 -12.38 11.95 2.49
C SER A 41 -11.74 13.34 2.67
N LYS A 42 -10.98 13.54 3.75
CA LYS A 42 -10.22 14.78 3.96
C LYS A 42 -9.20 15.01 2.85
N ILE A 43 -8.39 14.00 2.53
CA ILE A 43 -7.36 14.09 1.47
C ILE A 43 -8.00 14.28 0.10
N TYR A 44 -9.11 13.59 -0.15
CA TYR A 44 -9.90 13.76 -1.36
C TYR A 44 -10.35 15.21 -1.54
N ASN A 45 -10.95 15.82 -0.52
CA ASN A 45 -11.44 17.19 -0.60
C ASN A 45 -10.31 18.21 -0.85
N ILE A 46 -9.17 18.06 -0.16
CA ILE A 46 -8.00 18.92 -0.37
C ILE A 46 -7.54 18.88 -1.85
N LEU A 47 -7.45 17.67 -2.42
CA LEU A 47 -7.03 17.49 -3.81
C LEU A 47 -8.08 17.96 -4.82
N GLN A 48 -9.36 17.77 -4.49
CA GLN A 48 -10.48 18.21 -5.31
C GLN A 48 -10.49 19.74 -5.42
N GLU A 49 -10.37 20.44 -4.29
CA GLU A 49 -10.39 21.90 -4.24
C GLU A 49 -9.19 22.53 -4.97
N GLU A 50 -7.99 21.97 -4.78
CA GLU A 50 -6.79 22.56 -5.38
C GLU A 50 -6.67 22.24 -6.88
N PHE A 51 -6.96 21.02 -7.31
CA PHE A 51 -6.64 20.59 -8.68
C PHE A 51 -7.82 20.56 -9.64
N ASP A 52 -9.06 20.67 -9.17
CA ASP A 52 -10.29 20.45 -9.96
C ASP A 52 -10.15 19.26 -10.93
N PRO A 53 -9.84 18.06 -10.39
CA PRO A 53 -9.52 16.90 -11.22
C PRO A 53 -10.76 16.35 -11.93
N VAL A 54 -10.54 15.88 -13.16
CA VAL A 54 -11.54 15.12 -13.93
C VAL A 54 -11.71 13.71 -13.36
N ASN A 55 -10.64 13.15 -12.81
CA ASN A 55 -10.66 11.85 -12.15
C ASN A 55 -9.69 11.86 -10.95
N LEU A 56 -10.25 11.61 -9.77
CA LEU A 56 -9.54 11.60 -8.50
C LEU A 56 -9.86 10.30 -7.76
N GLN A 57 -8.81 9.59 -7.37
CA GLN A 57 -8.93 8.41 -6.52
C GLN A 57 -7.96 8.55 -5.37
N VAL A 58 -8.46 8.37 -4.15
CA VAL A 58 -7.68 8.30 -2.91
C VAL A 58 -8.07 7.02 -2.23
N GLN A 59 -7.09 6.18 -1.92
CA GLN A 59 -7.33 4.88 -1.28
C GLN A 59 -6.28 4.62 -0.20
N ASP A 60 -6.72 4.23 0.99
CA ASP A 60 -5.90 3.68 2.07
C ASP A 60 -5.52 2.24 1.72
N VAL A 61 -4.22 2.01 1.53
CA VAL A 61 -3.65 0.69 1.24
C VAL A 61 -2.94 0.10 2.46
N SER A 62 -3.07 0.72 3.63
CA SER A 62 -2.54 0.23 4.91
C SER A 62 -3.47 -0.76 5.64
N GLY A 63 -4.65 -1.04 5.08
CA GLY A 63 -5.66 -1.90 5.70
C GLY A 63 -6.41 -1.21 6.84
N GLY A 64 -6.64 0.11 6.75
CA GLY A 64 -7.42 0.89 7.71
C GLY A 64 -6.60 1.53 8.84
N CYS A 65 -5.27 1.46 8.79
CA CYS A 65 -4.39 2.16 9.74
C CYS A 65 -4.22 3.66 9.38
N GLY A 66 -4.66 4.08 8.18
CA GLY A 66 -4.50 5.46 7.71
C GLY A 66 -3.04 5.88 7.55
N SER A 67 -2.15 4.94 7.22
CA SER A 67 -0.71 5.19 7.24
C SER A 67 -0.02 4.99 5.89
N MET A 68 -0.72 4.50 4.86
CA MET A 68 -0.21 4.38 3.50
C MET A 68 -1.32 4.62 2.50
N PHE A 69 -1.09 5.52 1.53
CA PHE A 69 -2.11 5.93 0.58
C PHE A 69 -1.67 5.70 -0.87
N ALA A 70 -2.63 5.34 -1.71
CA ALA A 70 -2.52 5.36 -3.16
C ALA A 70 -3.43 6.45 -3.71
N ILE A 71 -2.84 7.38 -4.46
CA ILE A 71 -3.52 8.56 -4.98
C ILE A 71 -3.33 8.63 -6.50
N LEU A 72 -4.43 8.77 -7.22
CA LEU A 72 -4.45 9.09 -8.65
C LEU A 72 -5.12 10.44 -8.85
N VAL A 73 -4.43 11.36 -9.52
CA VAL A 73 -4.97 12.67 -9.86
C VAL A 73 -4.85 12.91 -11.36
N GLU A 74 -5.99 13.11 -12.00
CA GLU A 74 -6.08 13.47 -13.41
C GLU A 74 -6.71 14.85 -13.55
N SER A 75 -5.92 15.83 -14.00
CA SER A 75 -6.35 17.23 -14.05
C SER A 75 -5.77 17.95 -15.27
N SER A 76 -6.55 18.88 -15.82
CA SER A 76 -6.12 19.81 -16.87
C SER A 76 -4.96 20.71 -16.41
N LYS A 77 -4.81 20.96 -15.09
CA LYS A 77 -3.69 21.75 -14.54
C LYS A 77 -2.32 21.11 -14.77
N PHE A 78 -2.28 19.81 -15.05
CA PHE A 78 -1.05 19.09 -15.33
C PHE A 78 -0.62 19.14 -16.79
N LYS A 79 -1.43 19.72 -17.68
CA LYS A 79 -1.14 19.81 -19.11
C LYS A 79 0.13 20.63 -19.37
N GLY A 80 1.05 20.05 -20.13
CA GLY A 80 2.35 20.67 -20.45
C GLY A 80 3.37 20.65 -19.31
N LEU A 81 3.05 20.07 -18.15
CA LEU A 81 4.01 19.87 -17.06
C LEU A 81 4.63 18.47 -17.15
N PRO A 82 5.95 18.32 -16.94
CA PRO A 82 6.57 17.01 -16.78
C PRO A 82 6.09 16.36 -15.48
N MET A 83 6.05 15.02 -15.45
CA MET A 83 5.58 14.22 -14.31
C MET A 83 6.21 14.65 -12.97
N ILE A 84 7.51 14.95 -12.95
CA ILE A 84 8.20 15.41 -11.73
C ILE A 84 7.59 16.70 -11.18
N LYS A 85 7.22 17.66 -12.03
CA LYS A 85 6.57 18.90 -11.59
C LYS A 85 5.16 18.64 -11.08
N GLN A 86 4.41 17.75 -11.72
CA GLN A 86 3.07 17.35 -11.26
C GLN A 86 3.15 16.72 -9.86
N HIS A 87 4.09 15.80 -9.65
CA HIS A 87 4.32 15.16 -8.35
C HIS A 87 4.73 16.18 -7.29
N ARG A 88 5.56 17.17 -7.62
CA ARG A 88 5.92 18.24 -6.69
C ARG A 88 4.71 19.06 -6.26
N LEU A 89 3.82 19.45 -7.18
CA LEU A 89 2.61 20.19 -6.84
C LEU A 89 1.74 19.43 -5.83
N VAL A 90 1.50 18.14 -6.07
CA VAL A 90 0.70 17.31 -5.16
C VAL A 90 1.40 17.10 -3.82
N ASN A 91 2.71 16.83 -3.83
CA ASN A 91 3.48 16.65 -2.61
C ASN A 91 3.59 17.92 -1.78
N ASP A 92 3.67 19.09 -2.41
CA ASP A 92 3.72 20.39 -1.74
C ASP A 92 2.39 20.70 -1.05
N LEU A 93 1.26 20.39 -1.71
CA LEU A 93 -0.08 20.51 -1.12
C LEU A 93 -0.30 19.56 0.07
N LEU A 94 0.14 18.30 -0.06
CA LEU A 94 -0.05 17.26 0.95
C LEU A 94 1.12 17.15 1.94
N LYS A 95 2.04 18.11 1.94
CA LYS A 95 3.32 18.00 2.66
C LYS A 95 3.17 17.67 4.14
N ASP A 96 2.20 18.27 4.81
CA ASP A 96 1.99 18.07 6.24
C ASP A 96 1.27 16.75 6.57
N GLU A 97 0.51 16.21 5.62
CA GLU A 97 -0.14 14.91 5.76
C GLU A 97 0.84 13.78 5.43
N ILE A 98 1.65 13.92 4.37
CA ILE A 98 2.68 12.95 3.98
C ILE A 98 3.70 12.70 5.10
N LYS A 99 4.03 13.71 5.91
CA LYS A 99 4.93 13.53 7.08
C LYS A 99 4.43 12.50 8.09
N LYS A 100 3.12 12.24 8.13
CA LYS A 100 2.47 11.29 9.05
C LYS A 100 2.38 9.89 8.44
N TRP A 101 2.58 9.75 7.13
CA TRP A 101 2.41 8.49 6.42
C TRP A 101 3.72 7.71 6.34
N HIS A 102 3.62 6.38 6.38
CA HIS A 102 4.73 5.47 6.09
C HIS A 102 5.09 5.47 4.60
N GLY A 103 4.12 5.76 3.72
CA GLY A 103 4.36 5.81 2.28
C GLY A 103 3.20 6.37 1.46
N LEU A 104 3.52 6.80 0.25
CA LEU A 104 2.57 7.33 -0.73
C LEU A 104 2.88 6.75 -2.11
N GLN A 105 1.86 6.21 -2.78
CA GLN A 105 1.89 5.89 -4.20
C GLN A 105 1.14 6.97 -4.97
N LEU A 106 1.86 7.83 -5.67
CA LEU A 106 1.26 8.92 -6.45
C LEU A 106 1.32 8.62 -7.95
N LYS A 107 0.17 8.75 -8.62
CA LYS A 107 0.06 8.75 -10.08
C LYS A 107 -0.61 10.03 -10.52
N THR A 108 0.03 10.77 -11.42
CA THR A 108 -0.56 11.97 -12.03
C THR A 108 -0.76 11.76 -13.53
N LYS A 109 -1.85 12.29 -14.06
CA LYS A 109 -2.16 12.29 -15.49
C LYS A 109 -2.68 13.66 -15.91
N SER A 110 -2.28 14.13 -17.08
CA SER A 110 -2.94 15.28 -17.70
C SER A 110 -4.24 14.82 -18.35
N ALA A 111 -5.34 15.52 -18.06
CA ALA A 111 -6.60 15.38 -18.79
C ALA A 111 -6.54 16.01 -20.19
#